data_AF-A0A926A370-F1
#
_entry.id   AF-A0A926A370-F1
#
_cell.length_a   1.000
_cell.length_b   1.000
_cell.length_c   1.000
_cell.angle_alpha   90.00
_cell.angle_beta   90.00
_cell.angle_gamma   90.00
#
_symmetry.space_group_name_H-M   'P 1'
#
loop_
_entity.id
_entity.type
_entity.pdbx_description
1 polymer ?
#
loop_
_entity_poly.entity_id
_entity_poly.type
_entity_poly.pdbx_seq_one_letter_code
_entity_poly.pdbx_strand_id
1 'polypeptide(L)'
;MLYLGRIFVEAEGKPGGSDVLLLSRGLWKRQFGGDTTVVGRSVLLNGIAHIVVGIMPETFVFPSGTDVWIPMTVPFSWNGTGGEALRSFFAPMVIARLKPGISAETARQRVRAL
;
A
#
# COMPACT_ATOMS: atom_id res chain seq x y z
N MET A 1 5.96 -2.06 13.18
CA MET A 1 7.35 -1.58 12.98
C MET A 1 7.95 -2.40 11.84
N LEU A 2 8.68 -1.78 10.91
CA LEU A 2 9.29 -2.48 9.76
C LEU A 2 10.31 -3.54 10.22
N TYR A 3 10.58 -4.53 9.36
CA TYR A 3 11.72 -5.43 9.58
C TYR A 3 13.04 -4.75 9.18
N LEU A 4 13.07 -4.08 8.01
CA LEU A 4 14.22 -3.33 7.50
C LEU A 4 13.77 -2.22 6.54
N GLY A 5 14.55 -1.14 6.45
CA GLY A 5 14.31 -0.03 5.51
C GLY A 5 13.34 1.02 6.03
N ARG A 6 12.58 1.64 5.12
CA ARG A 6 11.62 2.72 5.43
C ARG A 6 10.24 2.43 4.84
N ILE A 7 9.23 3.15 5.34
CA ILE A 7 7.90 3.18 4.70
C ILE A 7 7.91 4.17 3.53
N PHE A 8 6.80 4.17 2.78
CA PHE A 8 6.58 5.18 1.75
C PHE A 8 6.54 6.59 2.32
N VAL A 9 7.04 7.55 1.56
CA VAL A 9 6.91 8.98 1.83
C VAL A 9 5.78 9.57 0.98
N GLU A 10 5.23 10.69 1.42
CA GLU A 10 4.06 11.31 0.75
C GLU A 10 4.30 11.61 -0.74
N ALA A 11 5.52 12.03 -1.09
CA ALA A 11 5.88 12.36 -2.48
C ALA A 11 5.76 11.16 -3.43
N GLU A 12 5.93 9.93 -2.94
CA GLU A 12 5.87 8.71 -3.75
C GLU A 12 4.42 8.34 -4.13
N GLY A 13 3.42 8.86 -3.42
CA GLY A 13 2.01 8.69 -3.76
C GLY A 13 1.43 9.77 -4.69
N LYS A 14 2.26 10.69 -5.20
CA LYS A 14 1.85 11.79 -6.08
C LYS A 14 2.06 11.41 -7.56
N PRO A 15 1.32 12.03 -8.50
CA PRO A 15 1.62 11.88 -9.93
C PRO A 15 3.10 12.20 -10.23
N GLY A 16 3.80 11.28 -10.89
CA GLY A 16 5.23 11.39 -11.15
C GLY A 16 6.14 11.05 -9.96
N GLY A 17 5.59 10.49 -8.87
CA GLY A 17 6.36 9.95 -7.76
C GLY A 17 7.25 8.77 -8.18
N SER A 18 8.27 8.47 -7.38
CA SER A 18 9.23 7.39 -7.68
C SER A 18 8.58 6.01 -7.62
N ASP A 19 8.95 5.13 -8.56
CA ASP A 19 8.57 3.73 -8.56
C ASP A 19 9.33 2.98 -7.46
N VAL A 20 8.66 2.78 -6.33
CA VAL A 20 9.21 2.09 -5.16
C VAL A 20 8.29 0.97 -4.68
N LEU A 21 8.84 0.00 -3.97
CA LEU A 21 8.04 -1.07 -3.37
C LEU A 21 8.54 -1.52 -1.99
N LEU A 22 7.61 -2.11 -1.24
CA LEU A 22 7.89 -2.85 -0.01
C LEU A 22 7.67 -4.34 -0.24
N LEU A 23 8.60 -5.17 0.22
CA LEU A 23 8.48 -6.62 0.18
C LEU A 23 7.79 -7.16 1.43
N SER A 24 6.97 -8.20 1.28
CA SER A 24 6.58 -9.04 2.42
C SER A 24 7.79 -9.81 2.93
N ARG A 25 7.82 -10.12 4.24
CA ARG A 25 8.88 -10.97 4.80
C ARG A 25 8.92 -12.36 4.13
N GLY A 26 7.75 -12.87 3.73
CA GLY A 26 7.61 -14.15 3.04
C GLY A 26 8.25 -14.13 1.66
N LEU A 27 7.91 -13.15 0.83
CA LEU A 27 8.49 -13.01 -0.51
C LEU A 27 10.01 -12.78 -0.44
N TRP A 28 10.44 -11.88 0.46
CA TRP A 28 11.85 -11.61 0.67
C TRP A 28 12.66 -12.88 0.98
N LYS A 29 12.17 -13.73 1.88
CA LYS A 29 12.82 -15.02 2.18
C LYS A 29 12.83 -15.96 0.98
N ARG A 30 11.70 -16.12 0.27
CA ARG A 30 11.57 -17.11 -0.83
C ARG A 30 12.37 -16.72 -2.08
N GLN A 31 12.38 -15.44 -2.44
CA GLN A 31 12.97 -14.97 -3.71
C GLN A 31 14.36 -14.37 -3.55
N PHE A 32 14.69 -13.86 -2.36
CA PHE A 32 15.96 -13.17 -2.10
C PHE A 32 16.79 -13.85 -1.01
N GLY A 33 16.36 -15.02 -0.51
CA GLY A 33 17.13 -15.81 0.46
C GLY A 33 17.35 -15.12 1.81
N GLY A 34 16.60 -14.06 2.12
CA GLY A 34 16.88 -13.24 3.31
C GLY A 34 18.04 -12.24 3.13
N ASP A 35 18.41 -11.90 1.88
CA ASP A 35 19.44 -10.92 1.59
C ASP A 35 18.98 -9.49 1.96
N THR A 36 19.62 -8.89 2.96
CA THR A 36 19.30 -7.52 3.42
C THR A 36 19.75 -6.45 2.44
N THR A 37 20.67 -6.77 1.54
CA THR A 37 21.17 -5.84 0.51
C THR A 37 20.17 -5.65 -0.63
N VAL A 38 19.01 -6.33 -0.58
CA VAL A 38 17.88 -6.06 -1.48
C VAL A 38 17.33 -4.64 -1.32
N VAL A 39 17.39 -4.07 -0.12
CA VAL A 39 16.92 -2.69 0.11
C VAL A 39 17.86 -1.71 -0.62
N GLY A 40 17.29 -0.89 -1.48
CA GLY A 40 18.00 0.01 -2.40
C GLY A 40 18.24 -0.57 -3.79
N ARG A 41 17.97 -1.87 -4.02
CA ARG A 41 18.08 -2.48 -5.36
C ARG A 41 16.82 -2.26 -6.19
N SER A 42 17.02 -2.20 -7.50
CA SER A 42 15.95 -2.24 -8.50
C SER A 42 15.50 -3.68 -8.74
N VAL A 43 14.19 -3.90 -8.75
CA VAL A 43 13.55 -5.16 -9.14
C VAL A 43 12.46 -4.89 -10.18
N LEU A 44 12.15 -5.88 -11.00
CA LEU A 44 11.08 -5.76 -12.00
C LEU A 44 9.76 -6.27 -11.42
N LEU A 45 8.74 -5.43 -11.49
CA LEU A 45 7.34 -5.80 -11.25
C LEU A 45 6.56 -5.53 -12.54
N ASN A 46 6.04 -6.58 -13.17
CA ASN A 46 5.34 -6.50 -14.46
C ASN A 46 6.13 -5.75 -15.55
N GLY A 47 7.46 -5.93 -15.59
CA GLY A 47 8.35 -5.26 -16.55
C GLY A 47 8.74 -3.82 -16.18
N ILE A 48 8.23 -3.27 -15.08
CA ILE A 48 8.54 -1.93 -14.59
C ILE A 48 9.53 -2.02 -13.43
N ALA A 49 10.62 -1.25 -13.52
CA ALA A 49 11.64 -1.17 -12.49
C ALA A 49 11.13 -0.43 -11.25
N HIS A 50 11.27 -1.05 -10.08
CA HIS A 50 10.93 -0.46 -8.79
C HIS A 50 12.11 -0.60 -7.83
N ILE A 51 12.38 0.44 -7.04
CA ILE A 51 13.37 0.35 -5.96
C ILE A 51 12.73 -0.26 -4.72
N VAL A 52 13.35 -1.29 -4.16
CA VAL A 52 12.94 -1.87 -2.88
C VAL A 52 13.33 -0.90 -1.76
N VAL A 53 12.36 -0.29 -1.07
CA VAL A 53 12.63 0.69 -0.01
C VAL A 53 12.54 0.11 1.40
N GLY A 54 12.02 -1.11 1.54
CA GLY A 54 11.91 -1.80 2.82
C GLY A 54 11.24 -3.16 2.77
N ILE A 55 11.25 -3.81 3.93
CA ILE A 55 10.67 -5.14 4.16
C ILE A 55 9.70 -5.04 5.33
N MET A 56 8.45 -5.46 5.08
CA MET A 56 7.40 -5.50 6.10
C MET A 56 7.67 -6.61 7.13
N PRO A 57 7.31 -6.41 8.41
CA PRO A 57 7.45 -7.46 9.42
C PRO A 57 6.50 -8.63 9.10
N GLU A 58 6.79 -9.81 9.64
CA GLU A 58 5.95 -11.01 9.44
C GLU A 58 4.53 -10.83 9.95
N THR A 59 4.35 -9.98 10.96
CA THR A 59 3.05 -9.70 11.57
C THR A 59 2.18 -8.79 10.70
N PHE A 60 2.74 -8.15 9.66
CA PHE A 60 1.98 -7.32 8.74
C PHE A 60 1.53 -8.16 7.54
N VAL A 61 0.32 -8.68 7.64
CA VAL A 61 -0.27 -9.61 6.67
C VAL A 61 -1.51 -9.03 5.97
N PHE A 62 -1.63 -7.70 5.93
CA PHE A 62 -2.80 -7.04 5.35
C PHE A 62 -2.47 -6.35 4.00
N PRO A 63 -3.30 -6.56 2.96
CA PRO A 63 -4.32 -7.62 2.84
C PRO A 63 -3.71 -9.03 2.91
N SER A 64 -4.52 -10.04 3.25
CA SER A 64 -4.04 -11.43 3.34
C SER A 64 -3.41 -11.88 2.02
N GLY A 65 -2.28 -12.58 2.09
CA GLY A 65 -1.57 -13.07 0.91
C GLY A 65 -0.80 -11.99 0.13
N THR A 66 -0.62 -10.79 0.69
CA THR A 66 0.15 -9.74 0.00
C THR A 66 1.65 -10.04 0.00
N ASP A 67 2.24 -10.06 -1.19
CA ASP A 67 3.67 -10.26 -1.39
C ASP A 67 4.44 -8.94 -1.57
N VAL A 68 3.79 -7.91 -2.14
CA VAL A 68 4.37 -6.58 -2.38
C VAL A 68 3.35 -5.48 -2.13
N TRP A 69 3.82 -4.32 -1.67
CA TRP A 69 3.06 -3.07 -1.67
C TRP A 69 3.78 -2.05 -2.53
N ILE A 70 3.01 -1.23 -3.25
CA ILE A 70 3.50 -0.06 -3.99
C ILE A 70 2.71 1.18 -3.55
N PRO A 71 3.26 2.40 -3.69
CA PRO A 71 2.51 3.63 -3.45
C PRO A 71 1.26 3.66 -4.32
N MET A 72 0.13 4.01 -3.71
CA MET A 72 -1.08 4.29 -4.46
C MET A 72 -0.98 5.71 -5.01
N THR A 73 -0.69 5.84 -6.30
CA THR A 73 -0.79 7.12 -6.98
C THR A 73 -2.25 7.42 -7.24
N VAL A 74 -2.80 8.36 -6.49
CA VAL A 74 -4.18 8.80 -6.67
C VAL A 74 -4.15 9.89 -7.75
N PRO A 75 -4.70 9.66 -8.96
CA PRO A 75 -4.82 10.72 -9.96
C PRO A 75 -5.89 11.69 -9.47
N PHE A 76 -5.52 12.62 -8.58
CA PHE A 76 -6.51 13.45 -7.92
C PHE A 76 -6.88 14.65 -8.80
N SER A 77 -8.10 14.61 -9.33
CA SER A 77 -9.06 15.60 -8.91
C SER A 77 -10.33 14.87 -8.47
N TRP A 78 -10.67 15.00 -7.18
CA TRP A 78 -11.99 14.63 -6.65
C TRP A 78 -13.13 15.47 -7.23
N ASN A 79 -12.74 16.55 -7.93
CA ASN A 79 -13.58 17.59 -8.47
C ASN A 79 -13.82 17.40 -9.99
N GLY A 80 -13.34 16.29 -10.57
CA GLY A 80 -13.43 15.97 -12.00
C GLY A 80 -13.72 14.48 -12.25
N THR A 81 -13.59 14.05 -13.52
CA THR A 81 -13.88 12.68 -13.99
C THR A 81 -13.02 11.57 -13.35
N GLY A 82 -12.03 11.91 -12.52
CA GLY A 82 -11.19 10.96 -11.79
C GLY A 82 -11.92 10.21 -10.66
N GLY A 83 -13.02 10.75 -10.13
CA GLY A 83 -13.79 10.11 -9.06
C GLY A 83 -14.46 8.78 -9.47
N GLU A 84 -14.86 8.64 -10.73
CA GLU A 84 -15.44 7.41 -11.27
C GLU A 84 -14.37 6.34 -11.53
N ALA A 85 -13.21 6.74 -12.08
CA ALA A 85 -12.07 5.85 -12.27
C ALA A 85 -11.55 5.30 -10.94
N LEU A 86 -11.50 6.13 -9.88
CA LEU A 86 -11.12 5.71 -8.53
C LEU A 86 -12.14 4.73 -7.91
N ARG A 87 -13.44 4.99 -8.04
CA ARG A 87 -14.46 4.04 -7.54
C ARG A 87 -14.43 2.70 -8.27
N SER A 88 -14.14 2.72 -9.58
CA SER A 88 -14.09 1.51 -10.40
C SER A 88 -12.78 0.73 -10.27
N PHE A 89 -11.65 1.38 -9.90
CA PHE A 89 -10.36 0.72 -9.67
C PHE A 89 -10.15 0.21 -8.22
N PHE A 90 -10.73 0.87 -7.21
CA PHE A 90 -10.32 0.68 -5.80
C PHE A 90 -11.39 0.09 -4.86
N ALA A 91 -12.56 -0.32 -5.36
CA ALA A 91 -13.57 -1.00 -4.55
C ALA A 91 -13.27 -2.51 -4.51
N PRO A 92 -12.74 -3.03 -3.40
CA PRO A 92 -13.71 -3.64 -2.48
C PRO A 92 -13.48 -3.41 -0.99
N MET A 93 -12.36 -2.80 -0.56
CA MET A 93 -12.01 -2.77 0.87
C MET A 93 -11.47 -1.42 1.34
N VAL A 94 -12.30 -0.72 2.11
CA VAL A 94 -11.92 0.50 2.84
C VAL A 94 -11.79 0.16 4.32
N ILE A 95 -10.67 0.54 4.94
CA ILE A 95 -10.49 0.51 6.39
C ILE A 95 -10.57 1.94 6.91
N ALA A 96 -11.44 2.17 7.89
CA ALA A 96 -11.57 3.46 8.56
C ALA A 96 -11.27 3.32 10.06
N ARG A 97 -10.59 4.31 10.64
CA ARG A 97 -10.36 4.39 12.09
C ARG A 97 -11.56 5.05 12.76
N LEU A 98 -12.16 4.37 13.74
CA LEU A 98 -13.27 4.92 14.52
C LEU A 98 -12.79 6.05 15.44
N LYS A 99 -13.62 7.10 15.57
CA LYS A 99 -13.46 8.10 16.62
C LYS A 99 -13.72 7.44 18.00
N PRO A 100 -12.98 7.79 19.05
CA PRO A 100 -13.26 7.29 20.40
C PRO A 100 -14.72 7.48 20.80
N GLY A 101 -15.34 6.47 21.40
CA GLY A 101 -16.73 6.50 21.85
C GLY A 101 -17.80 6.23 20.78
N ILE A 102 -17.42 6.04 19.50
CA ILE A 102 -18.36 5.65 18.45
C ILE A 102 -18.32 4.14 18.24
N SER A 103 -19.48 3.48 18.32
CA SER A 103 -19.58 2.05 18.03
C SER A 103 -19.35 1.77 16.55
N ALA A 104 -18.79 0.60 16.24
CA ALA A 104 -18.62 0.16 14.86
C ALA A 104 -19.97 0.10 14.10
N GLU A 105 -21.05 -0.23 14.80
CA GLU A 105 -22.40 -0.28 14.23
C GLU A 105 -22.92 1.10 13.83
N THR A 106 -22.84 2.09 14.73
CA THR A 106 -23.22 3.48 14.43
C THR A 106 -22.38 4.03 13.28
N ALA A 107 -21.08 3.74 13.24
CA ALA A 107 -20.22 4.14 12.14
C ALA A 107 -20.65 3.49 10.81
N ARG A 108 -20.95 2.18 10.81
CA ARG A 108 -21.44 1.46 9.61
C ARG A 108 -22.75 2.03 9.09
N GLN A 109 -23.70 2.36 9.96
CA GLN A 109 -24.97 2.99 9.56
C GLN A 109 -24.73 4.34 8.87
N ARG A 110 -23.83 5.17 9.41
CA ARG A 110 -23.49 6.47 8.81
C ARG A 110 -22.83 6.34 7.45
N VAL A 111 -21.88 5.40 7.30
CA VAL A 111 -21.20 5.17 6.01
C VAL A 111 -22.17 4.64 4.95
N ARG A 112 -23.15 3.81 5.33
CA ARG A 112 -24.17 3.30 4.39
C ARG A 112 -25.18 4.35 3.93
N ALA A 113 -25.33 5.45 4.65
CA ALA A 113 -26.26 6.53 4.33
C ALA A 113 -25.64 7.62 3.42
N LEU A 114 -24.36 7.47 3.04
CA LEU A 114 -23.64 8.31 2.07
C LEU A 114 -23.85 7.79 0.64
#